data_AF-A0A3N5WVI8-F1
#
_entry.id   AF-A0A3N5WVI8-F1
#
_cell.length_a   1.000
_cell.length_b   1.000
_cell.length_c   1.000
_cell.angle_alpha   90.00
_cell.angle_beta   90.00
_cell.angle_gamma   90.00
#
_symmetry.space_group_name_H-M   'P 1'
#
loop_
_entity.id
_entity.type
_entity.pdbx_description
1 polymer ?
#
loop_
_entity_poly.entity_id
_entity_poly.type
_entity_poly.pdbx_seq_one_letter_code
_entity_poly.pdbx_strand_id
1 'polypeptide(L)'
;IVMAKVQTPFSTTGQGYQFENRFELKIPVKFKLPLAGTVDLNEVVFGLCGGMCFSALDYYFTGTPLPQYLQPGEIDTRLYTYLCERQLDSLQIPVLIKIIDWMIASDYDLAARMIRTEVPRLRRLLDKGNPAVLCLIRTQGFGNPTLNHQVVATGYEADAAAKTITITLYDPSHPGETPEITVHLDRKNFAIEQSTGELLRGFFVIPYTLQKGVPAPKVEKPAEAVSFGLAAAESPEPPFRLKWPVDSERINQRFGENPAMYRPFKLAGHEGLDFFAPTGARIYATFDGVVSEAKYRGAYGNQVRIRHEHNGIKFTTVYAHLDKILATANQPVKAGDLIGLADNTGNSHGSHLHLTLFIDGEKTPGYYDGIVDPWPFMEGVEPPKPLTLSDVIIFTIKEANLRTLPTTTGSEIITLLPSGERLPVFGENETIRQQVGKKDQWLQVQTKSGQTGYIAAWLVADESQQIFPPTDLVVYAFDNLAIRSGPGMGLAQAGVVSPTTPLVVLGTAESAKAKIGQQGQWLQVQAPDGTRGFVPAWLVRVTGQVPPPAGLLVSPTAMVNLRAQPNTNPGTDILAIVTPGDTLTVLGDKDQARAKI
;
A
#
# COMPACT_ATOMS: atom_id res chain seq x y z
N ILE A 1 40.04 -38.98 -4.55
CA ILE A 1 39.95 -37.53 -4.27
C ILE A 1 38.52 -37.30 -3.79
N VAL A 2 38.33 -37.07 -2.49
CA VAL A 2 36.99 -37.12 -1.88
C VAL A 2 36.37 -35.73 -1.99
N MET A 3 35.49 -35.54 -2.97
CA MET A 3 34.54 -34.43 -2.96
C MET A 3 33.46 -34.77 -1.93
N ALA A 4 33.31 -33.92 -0.92
CA ALA A 4 32.26 -34.08 0.08
C ALA A 4 31.09 -33.18 -0.31
N LYS A 5 29.96 -33.78 -0.68
CA LYS A 5 28.73 -33.08 -1.07
C LYS A 5 27.63 -33.36 -0.06
N VAL A 6 26.99 -32.29 0.42
CA VAL A 6 25.89 -32.34 1.40
C VAL A 6 24.79 -31.42 0.92
N GLN A 7 23.55 -31.91 0.93
CA GLN A 7 22.36 -31.13 0.60
C GLN A 7 21.29 -31.41 1.66
N THR A 8 20.67 -30.36 2.17
CA THR A 8 19.52 -30.47 3.07
C THR A 8 18.24 -30.76 2.29
N PRO A 9 17.18 -31.29 2.92
CA PRO A 9 15.89 -31.50 2.25
C PRO A 9 15.15 -30.21 1.85
N PHE A 10 15.67 -29.03 2.20
CA PHE A 10 15.10 -27.75 1.79
C PHE A 10 15.33 -27.52 0.29
N SER A 11 14.26 -27.37 -0.48
CA SER A 11 14.30 -27.02 -1.90
C SER A 11 13.98 -25.54 -2.14
N THR A 12 14.77 -24.88 -2.98
CA THR A 12 14.56 -23.48 -3.41
C THR A 12 13.21 -23.29 -4.11
N THR A 13 12.76 -24.28 -4.88
CA THR A 13 11.51 -24.24 -5.66
C THR A 13 10.28 -24.69 -4.86
N GLY A 14 10.47 -25.48 -3.80
CA GLY A 14 9.37 -26.03 -3.01
C GLY A 14 9.14 -25.32 -1.68
N GLN A 15 10.20 -24.78 -1.06
CA GLN A 15 10.18 -24.17 0.26
C GLN A 15 10.79 -22.77 0.29
N GLY A 16 11.14 -22.20 -0.87
CA GLY A 16 11.43 -20.78 -1.03
C GLY A 16 10.23 -20.00 -1.59
N TYR A 17 10.11 -18.72 -1.25
CA TYR A 17 9.18 -17.82 -1.95
C TYR A 17 9.60 -17.66 -3.42
N GLN A 18 8.61 -17.64 -4.31
CA GLN A 18 8.81 -17.60 -5.77
C GLN A 18 8.64 -16.19 -6.37
N PHE A 19 8.69 -15.15 -5.54
CA PHE A 19 8.62 -13.77 -5.98
C PHE A 19 9.82 -12.98 -5.45
N GLU A 20 10.21 -11.93 -6.16
CA GLU A 20 11.38 -11.12 -5.80
C GLU A 20 11.14 -10.34 -4.51
N ASN A 21 12.19 -10.23 -3.71
CA ASN A 21 12.25 -9.40 -2.49
C ASN A 21 12.21 -7.88 -2.80
N ARG A 22 11.08 -7.39 -3.34
CA ARG A 22 10.83 -5.98 -3.61
C ARG A 22 9.64 -5.48 -2.79
N PHE A 23 9.94 -5.00 -1.59
CA PHE A 23 8.96 -4.39 -0.68
C PHE A 23 9.26 -2.90 -0.53
N GLU A 24 8.25 -2.05 -0.71
CA GLU A 24 8.35 -0.63 -0.38
C GLU A 24 8.15 -0.46 1.13
N LEU A 25 9.26 -0.33 1.85
CA LEU A 25 9.26 -0.20 3.31
C LEU A 25 9.46 1.26 3.73
N LYS A 26 8.58 1.74 4.61
CA LYS A 26 8.78 2.96 5.42
C LYS A 26 8.65 2.56 6.89
N ILE A 27 9.74 2.07 7.49
CA ILE A 27 9.80 1.64 8.88
C ILE A 27 10.62 2.66 9.71
N PRO A 28 10.00 3.60 10.45
CA PRO A 28 10.71 4.54 11.31
C PRO A 28 11.18 3.86 12.59
N VAL A 29 12.29 3.13 12.51
CA VAL A 29 12.96 2.54 13.68
C VAL A 29 14.33 3.15 13.83
N LYS A 30 14.55 3.80 14.96
CA LYS A 30 15.84 4.41 15.32
C LYS A 30 16.46 3.63 16.46
N PHE A 31 17.59 2.97 16.22
CA PHE A 31 18.36 2.27 17.25
C PHE A 31 19.43 3.17 17.81
N LYS A 32 19.50 3.28 19.14
CA LYS A 32 20.60 3.97 19.82
C LYS A 32 21.69 2.94 20.14
N LEU A 33 22.76 2.94 19.37
CA LEU A 33 23.89 2.03 19.59
C LEU A 33 24.87 2.62 20.61
N PRO A 34 25.47 1.81 21.49
CA PRO A 34 26.57 2.26 22.34
C PRO A 34 27.73 2.75 21.46
N LEU A 35 28.21 3.97 21.69
CA LEU A 35 29.37 4.61 21.01
C LEU A 35 29.22 4.93 19.51
N ALA A 36 28.12 4.54 18.84
CA ALA A 36 27.94 4.74 17.39
C ALA A 36 26.74 5.66 17.00
N GLY A 37 26.03 6.23 17.98
CA GLY A 37 24.92 7.15 17.73
C GLY A 37 23.60 6.46 17.40
N THR A 38 22.68 7.18 16.75
CA THR A 38 21.34 6.71 16.40
C THR A 38 21.33 6.24 14.95
N VAL A 39 20.96 4.98 14.70
CA VAL A 39 20.83 4.38 13.36
C VAL A 39 19.36 4.30 12.98
N ASP A 40 18.97 4.94 11.87
CA ASP A 40 17.61 4.88 11.31
C ASP A 40 17.48 3.72 10.32
N LEU A 41 16.59 2.76 10.59
CA LEU A 41 16.36 1.61 9.72
C LEU A 41 15.75 1.98 8.36
N ASN A 42 15.11 3.15 8.21
CA ASN A 42 14.65 3.61 6.89
C ASN A 42 15.80 3.86 5.92
N GLU A 43 16.99 4.15 6.44
CA GLU A 43 18.21 4.31 5.63
C GLU A 43 18.95 2.97 5.46
N VAL A 44 18.52 1.90 6.15
CA VAL A 44 19.24 0.62 6.34
C VAL A 44 18.47 -0.62 5.82
N VAL A 45 17.20 -0.51 5.37
CA VAL A 45 16.46 -1.68 4.83
C VAL A 45 15.85 -1.42 3.43
N PHE A 46 16.34 -2.16 2.42
CA PHE A 46 15.64 -2.34 1.14
C PHE A 46 15.19 -3.82 1.06
N GLY A 47 13.89 -4.06 1.28
CA GLY A 47 13.29 -5.40 1.23
C GLY A 47 13.27 -6.17 2.56
N LEU A 48 12.62 -7.35 2.54
CA LEU A 48 12.40 -8.26 3.66
C LEU A 48 13.23 -9.56 3.50
N CYS A 49 14.47 -9.51 3.00
CA CYS A 49 15.26 -10.71 2.71
C CYS A 49 15.45 -11.62 3.94
N GLY A 50 15.72 -11.02 5.10
CA GLY A 50 15.82 -11.75 6.37
C GLY A 50 14.49 -12.33 6.82
N GLY A 51 13.40 -11.56 6.65
CA GLY A 51 12.04 -12.01 6.92
C GLY A 51 11.61 -13.19 6.05
N MET A 52 11.92 -13.13 4.76
CA MET A 52 11.66 -14.21 3.80
C MET A 52 12.50 -15.45 4.13
N CYS A 53 13.78 -15.29 4.49
CA CYS A 53 14.63 -16.42 4.89
C CYS A 53 14.13 -17.11 6.17
N PHE A 54 13.86 -16.33 7.22
CA PHE A 54 13.40 -16.86 8.50
C PHE A 54 12.02 -17.51 8.36
N SER A 55 11.08 -16.86 7.67
CA SER A 55 9.75 -17.40 7.40
C SER A 55 9.81 -18.68 6.58
N ALA A 56 10.60 -18.74 5.50
CA ALA A 56 10.76 -19.96 4.70
C ALA A 56 11.26 -21.15 5.53
N LEU A 57 12.18 -20.91 6.47
CA LEU A 57 12.61 -21.93 7.43
C LEU A 57 11.51 -22.31 8.42
N ASP A 58 10.69 -21.37 8.89
CA ASP A 58 9.55 -21.67 9.78
C ASP A 58 8.53 -22.58 9.11
N TYR A 59 8.16 -22.31 7.85
CA TYR A 59 7.29 -23.20 7.07
C TYR A 59 7.94 -24.57 6.85
N TYR A 60 9.23 -24.61 6.51
CA TYR A 60 9.98 -25.85 6.33
C TYR A 60 10.01 -26.71 7.60
N PHE A 61 10.40 -26.15 8.74
CA PHE A 61 10.53 -26.89 10.00
C PHE A 61 9.18 -27.24 10.64
N THR A 62 8.12 -26.49 10.34
CA THR A 62 6.75 -26.88 10.76
C THR A 62 6.11 -27.89 9.82
N GLY A 63 6.69 -28.15 8.65
CA GLY A 63 6.11 -29.00 7.61
C GLY A 63 4.85 -28.40 6.97
N THR A 64 4.62 -27.09 7.15
CA THR A 64 3.48 -26.39 6.57
C THR A 64 3.84 -25.93 5.16
N PRO A 65 2.99 -26.18 4.15
CA PRO A 65 3.23 -25.68 2.80
C PRO A 65 3.36 -24.16 2.78
N LEU A 66 4.39 -23.66 2.10
CA LEU A 66 4.60 -22.23 1.92
C LEU A 66 3.45 -21.64 1.08
N PRO A 67 2.87 -20.49 1.46
CA PRO A 67 1.81 -19.86 0.67
C PRO A 67 2.30 -19.50 -0.73
N GLN A 68 1.53 -19.89 -1.75
CA GLN A 68 1.87 -19.66 -3.15
C GLN A 68 1.31 -18.30 -3.60
N TYR A 69 2.16 -17.27 -3.56
CA TYR A 69 1.91 -15.97 -4.18
C TYR A 69 2.89 -15.76 -5.33
N LEU A 70 2.49 -15.01 -6.36
CA LEU A 70 3.33 -14.76 -7.54
C LEU A 70 4.06 -13.41 -7.47
N GLN A 71 3.60 -12.50 -6.60
CA GLN A 71 4.20 -11.17 -6.43
C GLN A 71 3.95 -10.59 -5.02
N PRO A 72 4.83 -9.69 -4.53
CA PRO A 72 4.69 -9.09 -3.20
C PRO A 72 3.34 -8.41 -2.92
N GLY A 73 2.74 -7.79 -3.92
CA GLY A 73 1.44 -7.08 -3.79
C GLY A 73 0.22 -7.99 -3.62
N GLU A 74 0.36 -9.31 -3.82
CA GLU A 74 -0.71 -10.29 -3.60
C GLU A 74 -0.69 -10.88 -2.20
N ILE A 75 0.41 -10.68 -1.47
CA ILE A 75 0.60 -11.19 -0.12
C ILE A 75 -0.48 -10.59 0.77
N ASP A 76 -1.22 -11.44 1.47
CA ASP A 76 -2.19 -10.93 2.44
C ASP A 76 -1.49 -10.33 3.66
N THR A 77 -2.22 -9.50 4.40
CA THR A 77 -1.66 -8.77 5.55
C THR A 77 -1.08 -9.70 6.61
N ARG A 78 -1.58 -10.95 6.75
CA ARG A 78 -1.04 -11.89 7.76
C ARG A 78 0.36 -12.33 7.39
N LEU A 79 0.55 -12.77 6.13
CA LEU A 79 1.88 -13.15 5.68
C LEU A 79 2.81 -11.93 5.57
N TYR A 80 2.32 -10.77 5.15
CA TYR A 80 3.15 -9.56 5.08
C TYR A 80 3.66 -9.10 6.46
N THR A 81 2.77 -9.02 7.46
CA THR A 81 3.16 -8.69 8.84
C THR A 81 4.13 -9.73 9.40
N TYR A 82 3.88 -11.01 9.15
CA TYR A 82 4.77 -12.08 9.56
C TYR A 82 6.17 -11.94 8.94
N LEU A 83 6.27 -11.64 7.65
CA LEU A 83 7.56 -11.36 7.00
C LEU A 83 8.27 -10.16 7.63
N CYS A 84 7.55 -9.11 8.03
CA CYS A 84 8.12 -7.95 8.72
C CYS A 84 8.63 -8.30 10.14
N GLU A 85 7.88 -9.09 10.90
CA GLU A 85 8.30 -9.56 12.23
C GLU A 85 9.57 -10.41 12.13
N ARG A 86 9.59 -11.37 11.21
CA ARG A 86 10.76 -12.23 10.97
C ARG A 86 11.96 -11.43 10.44
N GLN A 87 11.73 -10.33 9.72
CA GLN A 87 12.80 -9.41 9.33
C GLN A 87 13.45 -8.76 10.55
N LEU A 88 12.66 -8.36 11.55
CA LEU A 88 13.20 -7.80 12.80
C LEU A 88 13.95 -8.87 13.62
N ASP A 89 13.45 -10.10 13.67
CA ASP A 89 14.16 -11.21 14.33
C ASP A 89 15.51 -11.52 13.68
N SER A 90 15.61 -11.37 12.36
CA SER A 90 16.88 -11.53 11.64
C SER A 90 17.88 -10.40 11.94
N LEU A 91 17.39 -9.26 12.44
CA LEU A 91 18.15 -8.04 12.69
C LEU A 91 18.24 -7.70 14.19
N GLN A 92 18.22 -8.69 15.08
CA GLN A 92 18.45 -8.44 16.50
C GLN A 92 19.79 -7.71 16.74
N ILE A 93 19.85 -6.91 17.82
CA ILE A 93 21.00 -6.05 18.15
C ILE A 93 22.36 -6.76 18.05
N PRO A 94 22.56 -8.00 18.56
CA PRO A 94 23.85 -8.70 18.42
C PRO A 94 24.23 -8.98 16.95
N VAL A 95 23.24 -9.22 16.10
CA VAL A 95 23.44 -9.42 14.66
C VAL A 95 23.84 -8.11 14.00
N LEU A 96 23.15 -7.00 14.31
CA LEU A 96 23.49 -5.67 13.79
C LEU A 96 24.91 -5.24 14.16
N ILE A 97 25.31 -5.45 15.42
CA ILE A 97 26.69 -5.17 15.88
C ILE A 97 27.69 -6.02 15.08
N LYS A 98 27.38 -7.29 14.84
CA LYS A 98 28.23 -8.18 14.04
C LYS A 98 28.31 -7.74 12.58
N ILE A 99 27.21 -7.27 11.97
CA ILE A 99 27.22 -6.71 10.61
C ILE A 99 28.20 -5.54 10.53
N ILE A 100 28.11 -4.59 11.47
CA ILE A 100 28.99 -3.41 11.51
C ILE A 100 30.45 -3.83 11.70
N ASP A 101 30.74 -4.71 12.67
CA ASP A 101 32.09 -5.24 12.91
C ASP A 101 32.67 -5.97 11.69
N TRP A 102 31.82 -6.61 10.88
CA TRP A 102 32.25 -7.25 9.63
C TRP A 102 32.47 -6.24 8.50
N MET A 103 31.63 -5.20 8.38
CA MET A 103 31.80 -4.16 7.36
C MET A 103 33.12 -3.38 7.53
N ILE A 104 33.50 -3.09 8.78
CA ILE A 104 34.73 -2.33 9.09
C ILE A 104 36.00 -3.20 9.12
N ALA A 105 35.86 -4.53 9.14
CA ALA A 105 37.01 -5.44 9.13
C ALA A 105 37.72 -5.44 7.77
N SER A 106 39.03 -5.70 7.79
CA SER A 106 39.82 -5.91 6.57
C SER A 106 39.41 -7.22 5.88
N ASP A 107 39.59 -7.32 4.56
CA ASP A 107 39.30 -8.57 3.82
C ASP A 107 40.11 -9.76 4.36
N TYR A 108 41.32 -9.50 4.84
CA TYR A 108 42.16 -10.52 5.48
C TYR A 108 41.56 -11.05 6.80
N ASP A 109 40.99 -10.16 7.61
CA ASP A 109 40.33 -10.55 8.87
C ASP A 109 39.01 -11.27 8.60
N LEU A 110 38.24 -10.82 7.60
CA LEU A 110 37.03 -11.49 7.14
C LEU A 110 37.33 -12.90 6.64
N ALA A 111 38.34 -13.06 5.78
CA ALA A 111 38.83 -14.35 5.31
C ALA A 111 39.19 -15.27 6.48
N ALA A 112 39.90 -14.74 7.48
CA ALA A 112 40.28 -15.50 8.67
C ALA A 112 39.07 -15.94 9.50
N ARG A 113 38.11 -15.03 9.74
CA ARG A 113 36.87 -15.30 10.48
C ARG A 113 36.02 -16.35 9.76
N MET A 114 35.89 -16.25 8.44
CA MET A 114 35.15 -17.22 7.62
C MET A 114 35.78 -18.60 7.66
N ILE A 115 37.05 -18.73 7.29
CA ILE A 115 37.73 -20.03 7.16
C ILE A 115 37.81 -20.74 8.52
N ARG A 116 38.07 -20.00 9.61
CA ARG A 116 38.27 -20.59 10.94
C ARG A 116 36.97 -20.85 11.70
N THR A 117 35.95 -20.03 11.49
CA THR A 117 34.76 -20.02 12.36
C THR A 117 33.48 -20.30 11.58
N GLU A 118 33.16 -19.48 10.57
CA GLU A 118 31.83 -19.53 9.94
C GLU A 118 31.68 -20.71 8.98
N VAL A 119 32.68 -21.05 8.17
CA VAL A 119 32.63 -22.23 7.28
C VAL A 119 32.50 -23.53 8.09
N PRO A 120 33.32 -23.80 9.14
CA PRO A 120 33.12 -24.98 9.98
C PRO A 120 31.77 -24.99 10.70
N ARG A 121 31.28 -23.82 11.14
CA ARG A 121 29.97 -23.70 11.80
C ARG A 121 28.84 -24.03 10.83
N LEU A 122 28.88 -23.51 9.61
CA LEU A 122 27.91 -23.78 8.56
C LEU A 122 27.89 -25.27 8.21
N ARG A 123 29.07 -25.87 7.96
CA ARG A 123 29.18 -27.31 7.65
C ARG A 123 28.52 -28.17 8.73
N ARG A 124 28.77 -27.90 10.01
CA ARG A 124 28.13 -28.63 11.13
C ARG A 124 26.60 -28.55 11.13
N LEU A 125 26.01 -27.47 10.62
CA LEU A 125 24.55 -27.34 10.50
C LEU A 125 24.04 -28.15 9.31
N LEU A 126 24.67 -27.98 8.15
CA LEU A 126 24.29 -28.67 6.91
C LEU A 126 24.50 -30.19 7.00
N ASP A 127 25.59 -30.65 7.63
CA ASP A 127 25.86 -32.08 7.88
C ASP A 127 24.77 -32.73 8.75
N LYS A 128 24.04 -31.94 9.56
CA LYS A 128 22.90 -32.39 10.36
C LYS A 128 21.56 -32.31 9.60
N GLY A 129 21.59 -31.90 8.33
CA GLY A 129 20.40 -31.67 7.52
C GLY A 129 19.70 -30.34 7.81
N ASN A 130 20.31 -29.42 8.58
CA ASN A 130 19.69 -28.16 8.95
C ASN A 130 20.13 -27.03 8.00
N PRO A 131 19.22 -26.47 7.18
CA PRO A 131 19.51 -25.26 6.42
C PRO A 131 19.79 -24.09 7.38
N ALA A 132 20.60 -23.13 6.93
CA ALA A 132 21.10 -22.06 7.81
C ALA A 132 21.02 -20.69 7.13
N VAL A 133 20.57 -19.67 7.86
CA VAL A 133 20.53 -18.29 7.35
C VAL A 133 21.92 -17.67 7.41
N LEU A 134 22.36 -17.08 6.30
CA LEU A 134 23.63 -16.36 6.18
C LEU A 134 23.36 -14.86 5.99
N CYS A 135 24.17 -14.03 6.65
CA CYS A 135 24.32 -12.62 6.29
C CYS A 135 25.51 -12.48 5.35
N LEU A 136 25.26 -11.99 4.13
CA LEU A 136 26.26 -11.69 3.11
C LEU A 136 26.74 -10.25 3.26
N ILE A 137 28.05 -10.08 3.42
CA ILE A 137 28.71 -8.78 3.56
C ILE A 137 29.20 -8.33 2.19
N ARG A 138 28.59 -7.27 1.66
CA ARG A 138 28.88 -6.73 0.32
C ARG A 138 29.60 -5.39 0.37
N THR A 139 29.46 -4.65 1.48
CA THR A 139 30.01 -3.30 1.63
C THR A 139 31.22 -3.24 2.56
N GLN A 140 31.98 -2.15 2.46
CA GLN A 140 33.15 -1.87 3.27
C GLN A 140 33.01 -0.53 4.00
N GLY A 141 33.51 -0.46 5.24
CA GLY A 141 33.54 0.76 6.05
C GLY A 141 32.17 1.13 6.62
N PHE A 142 31.93 2.43 6.81
CA PHE A 142 30.64 2.97 7.29
C PHE A 142 29.62 3.19 6.17
N GLY A 143 29.76 2.48 5.04
CA GLY A 143 28.80 2.54 3.95
C GLY A 143 27.41 2.06 4.39
N ASN A 144 26.40 2.21 3.52
CA ASN A 144 25.03 1.86 3.87
C ASN A 144 24.90 0.36 4.21
N PRO A 145 24.51 -0.02 5.45
CA PRO A 145 24.35 -1.41 5.84
C PRO A 145 23.18 -2.13 5.14
N THR A 146 22.25 -1.40 4.47
CA THR A 146 21.18 -1.96 3.58
C THR A 146 21.71 -2.89 2.50
N LEU A 147 22.93 -2.64 2.04
CA LEU A 147 23.46 -3.31 0.85
C LEU A 147 23.99 -4.71 1.19
N ASN A 148 24.00 -5.08 2.48
CA ASN A 148 24.23 -6.44 2.92
C ASN A 148 22.93 -7.24 2.78
N HIS A 149 23.06 -8.53 2.48
CA HIS A 149 21.94 -9.35 2.06
C HIS A 149 21.80 -10.60 2.94
N GLN A 150 20.60 -11.18 3.01
CA GLN A 150 20.38 -12.42 3.75
C GLN A 150 19.86 -13.52 2.84
N VAL A 151 20.43 -14.71 2.99
CA VAL A 151 20.13 -15.90 2.17
C VAL A 151 20.06 -17.14 3.06
N VAL A 152 19.47 -18.24 2.56
CA VAL A 152 19.50 -19.53 3.25
C VAL A 152 20.48 -20.47 2.54
N ALA A 153 21.50 -20.93 3.24
CA ALA A 153 22.36 -22.01 2.77
C ALA A 153 21.65 -23.35 2.92
N THR A 154 21.59 -24.10 1.81
CA THR A 154 20.85 -25.37 1.71
C THR A 154 21.77 -26.56 1.48
N GLY A 155 23.02 -26.34 1.09
CA GLY A 155 23.99 -27.40 0.87
C GLY A 155 25.40 -26.87 0.64
N TYR A 156 26.36 -27.79 0.52
CA TYR A 156 27.72 -27.47 0.10
C TYR A 156 28.39 -28.62 -0.64
N GLU A 157 29.37 -28.28 -1.46
CA GLU A 157 30.32 -29.18 -2.09
C GLU A 157 31.74 -28.71 -1.78
N ALA A 158 32.54 -29.57 -1.13
CA ALA A 158 33.90 -29.24 -0.74
C ALA A 158 34.92 -30.05 -1.57
N ASP A 159 35.84 -29.35 -2.22
CA ASP A 159 36.98 -29.93 -2.92
C ASP A 159 38.26 -29.70 -2.10
N ALA A 160 38.75 -30.78 -1.49
CA ALA A 160 39.96 -30.75 -0.68
C ALA A 160 41.24 -30.50 -1.51
N ALA A 161 41.25 -30.89 -2.79
CA ALA A 161 42.41 -30.70 -3.67
C ALA A 161 42.49 -29.27 -4.18
N ALA A 162 41.36 -28.71 -4.62
CA ALA A 162 41.25 -27.30 -5.02
C ALA A 162 41.22 -26.32 -3.83
N LYS A 163 41.02 -26.85 -2.60
CA LYS A 163 40.80 -26.07 -1.37
C LYS A 163 39.62 -25.12 -1.53
N THR A 164 38.54 -25.57 -2.14
CA THR A 164 37.33 -24.76 -2.33
C THR A 164 36.13 -25.37 -1.60
N ILE A 165 35.19 -24.52 -1.24
CA ILE A 165 33.84 -24.94 -0.84
C ILE A 165 32.82 -24.10 -1.60
N THR A 166 31.94 -24.78 -2.31
CA THR A 166 30.80 -24.18 -3.01
C THR A 166 29.55 -24.40 -2.16
N ILE A 167 28.81 -23.34 -1.87
CA ILE A 167 27.65 -23.33 -0.98
C ILE A 167 26.42 -23.04 -1.82
N THR A 168 25.44 -23.92 -1.79
CA THR A 168 24.18 -23.80 -2.51
C THR A 168 23.18 -22.98 -1.68
N LEU A 169 22.48 -22.04 -2.33
CA LEU A 169 21.64 -21.05 -1.66
C LEU A 169 20.18 -21.05 -2.14
N TYR A 170 19.28 -20.71 -1.23
CA TYR A 170 18.04 -20.00 -1.54
C TYR A 170 18.26 -18.50 -1.33
N ASP A 171 18.02 -17.72 -2.37
CA ASP A 171 18.17 -16.27 -2.37
C ASP A 171 16.83 -15.59 -2.69
N PRO A 172 16.25 -14.82 -1.75
CA PRO A 172 15.00 -14.07 -1.99
C PRO A 172 15.05 -13.04 -3.12
N SER A 173 16.25 -12.62 -3.55
CA SER A 173 16.43 -11.69 -4.68
C SER A 173 16.52 -12.42 -6.03
N HIS A 174 16.70 -13.74 -6.03
CA HIS A 174 16.79 -14.59 -7.22
C HIS A 174 15.79 -15.78 -7.10
N PRO A 175 14.47 -15.49 -7.05
CA PRO A 175 13.46 -16.53 -6.84
C PRO A 175 13.46 -17.57 -7.96
N GLY A 176 13.31 -18.84 -7.61
CA GLY A 176 13.31 -19.95 -8.57
C GLY A 176 14.70 -20.35 -9.09
N GLU A 177 15.73 -19.55 -8.84
CA GLU A 177 17.12 -19.90 -9.11
C GLU A 177 17.75 -20.62 -7.92
N THR A 178 18.94 -21.19 -8.12
CA THR A 178 19.74 -21.80 -7.04
C THR A 178 21.16 -21.23 -7.08
N PRO A 179 21.36 -19.99 -6.58
CA PRO A 179 22.67 -19.37 -6.56
C PRO A 179 23.69 -20.13 -5.72
N GLU A 180 24.97 -19.92 -6.02
CA GLU A 180 26.08 -20.54 -5.31
C GLU A 180 27.11 -19.51 -4.85
N ILE A 181 27.73 -19.75 -3.69
CA ILE A 181 28.93 -19.03 -3.23
C ILE A 181 30.11 -20.00 -3.23
N THR A 182 31.18 -19.66 -3.95
CA THR A 182 32.44 -20.42 -3.93
C THR A 182 33.46 -19.67 -3.07
N VAL A 183 33.98 -20.35 -2.05
CA VAL A 183 35.02 -19.82 -1.15
C VAL A 183 36.31 -20.59 -1.34
N HIS A 184 37.40 -19.88 -1.62
CA HIS A 184 38.74 -20.42 -1.61
C HIS A 184 39.29 -20.42 -0.18
N LEU A 185 39.61 -21.61 0.34
CA LEU A 185 40.04 -21.84 1.73
C LEU A 185 41.54 -21.56 1.95
N ASP A 186 42.24 -20.98 0.96
CA ASP A 186 43.60 -20.49 1.14
C ASP A 186 43.58 -19.06 1.70
N ARG A 187 44.06 -18.89 2.93
CA ARG A 187 44.10 -17.59 3.60
C ARG A 187 45.05 -16.58 2.92
N LYS A 188 46.08 -17.05 2.18
CA LYS A 188 47.02 -16.15 1.51
C LYS A 188 46.49 -15.60 0.18
N ASN A 189 45.65 -16.39 -0.50
CA ASN A 189 45.03 -16.06 -1.78
C ASN A 189 43.50 -16.20 -1.63
N PHE A 190 42.95 -15.53 -0.62
CA PHE A 190 41.53 -15.63 -0.34
C PHE A 190 40.73 -15.03 -1.49
N ALA A 191 39.80 -15.81 -2.01
CA ALA A 191 38.84 -15.39 -3.01
C ALA A 191 37.46 -15.94 -2.64
N ILE A 192 36.44 -15.14 -2.88
CA ILE A 192 35.05 -15.51 -2.69
C ILE A 192 34.24 -14.96 -3.87
N GLU A 193 33.43 -15.82 -4.46
CA GLU A 193 32.66 -15.52 -5.66
C GLU A 193 31.22 -15.94 -5.45
N GLN A 194 30.28 -15.15 -5.99
CA GLN A 194 28.86 -15.49 -6.02
C GLN A 194 28.44 -15.69 -7.48
N SER A 195 27.70 -16.75 -7.78
CA SER A 195 27.28 -17.10 -9.15
C SER A 195 26.40 -16.05 -9.83
N THR A 196 25.75 -15.17 -9.04
CA THR A 196 24.93 -14.04 -9.52
C THR A 196 25.79 -12.87 -10.05
N GLY A 197 27.11 -12.91 -9.84
CA GLY A 197 28.03 -11.83 -10.19
C GLY A 197 28.00 -10.63 -9.23
N GLU A 198 27.21 -10.71 -8.16
CA GLU A 198 27.14 -9.67 -7.14
C GLU A 198 28.41 -9.67 -6.27
N LEU A 199 28.84 -8.46 -5.87
CA LEU A 199 30.03 -8.30 -5.03
C LEU A 199 29.81 -8.92 -3.65
N LEU A 200 30.79 -9.70 -3.18
CA LEU A 200 30.77 -10.37 -1.90
C LEU A 200 32.15 -10.30 -1.25
N ARG A 201 32.23 -9.85 0.01
CA ARG A 201 33.46 -9.81 0.81
C ARG A 201 33.54 -10.97 1.80
N GLY A 202 32.38 -11.44 2.26
CA GLY A 202 32.29 -12.57 3.15
C GLY A 202 30.87 -12.82 3.66
N PHE A 203 30.72 -13.81 4.53
CA PHE A 203 29.43 -14.09 5.18
C PHE A 203 29.61 -14.63 6.59
N PHE A 204 28.55 -14.55 7.39
CA PHE A 204 28.45 -15.25 8.66
C PHE A 204 27.08 -15.89 8.87
N VAL A 205 27.04 -16.93 9.72
CA VAL A 205 25.78 -17.61 10.07
C VAL A 205 25.00 -16.80 11.10
N ILE A 206 23.76 -16.44 10.76
CA ILE A 206 22.81 -15.77 11.66
C ILE A 206 22.17 -16.82 12.59
N PRO A 207 22.07 -16.57 13.91
CA PRO A 207 21.27 -17.41 14.79
C PRO A 207 19.80 -17.43 14.36
N TYR A 208 19.23 -18.63 14.21
CA TYR A 208 17.83 -18.82 13.86
C TYR A 208 17.07 -19.49 15.01
N THR A 209 15.86 -19.02 15.27
CA THR A 209 14.93 -19.61 16.24
C THR A 209 13.58 -19.83 15.56
N LEU A 210 13.09 -21.07 15.62
CA LEU A 210 11.83 -21.49 14.99
C LEU A 210 10.61 -20.80 15.62
N GLN A 211 9.76 -20.22 14.79
CA GLN A 211 8.44 -19.73 15.17
C GLN A 211 7.35 -20.68 14.65
N LYS A 212 6.65 -21.37 15.55
CA LYS A 212 5.72 -22.47 15.21
C LYS A 212 4.34 -22.01 14.71
N GLY A 213 4.06 -20.71 14.71
CA GLY A 213 2.76 -20.12 14.34
C GLY A 213 2.75 -19.48 12.96
N VAL A 214 3.12 -20.24 11.92
CA VAL A 214 3.15 -19.72 10.54
C VAL A 214 1.74 -19.39 10.02
N PRO A 215 1.54 -18.27 9.28
CA PRO A 215 0.25 -17.94 8.67
C PRO A 215 -0.26 -19.06 7.74
N ALA A 216 -1.50 -19.50 7.92
CA ALA A 216 -2.08 -20.54 7.06
C ALA A 216 -2.37 -20.00 5.64
N PRO A 217 -2.18 -20.81 4.58
CA PRO A 217 -2.57 -20.44 3.22
C PRO A 217 -4.09 -20.21 3.12
N LYS A 218 -4.51 -19.18 2.38
CA LYS A 218 -5.93 -18.87 2.14
C LYS A 218 -6.64 -20.07 1.50
N VAL A 219 -7.66 -20.60 2.18
CA VAL A 219 -8.69 -21.45 1.58
C VAL A 219 -9.91 -20.58 1.35
N GLU A 220 -10.27 -20.33 0.09
CA GLU A 220 -11.45 -19.54 -0.26
C GLU A 220 -12.74 -20.32 0.04
N LYS A 221 -13.62 -19.73 0.87
CA LYS A 221 -15.07 -19.98 0.83
C LYS A 221 -15.84 -18.68 1.10
N PRO A 222 -17.00 -18.49 0.44
CA PRO A 222 -17.73 -17.22 0.41
C PRO A 222 -18.49 -16.97 1.72
N ALA A 223 -18.47 -15.73 2.21
CA ALA A 223 -19.23 -15.32 3.39
C ALA A 223 -20.45 -14.48 2.97
N GLU A 224 -21.60 -14.85 3.54
CA GLU A 224 -22.91 -14.21 3.38
C GLU A 224 -22.96 -12.80 4.00
N ALA A 225 -23.83 -11.98 3.40
CA ALA A 225 -24.02 -10.56 3.66
C ALA A 225 -24.76 -10.27 4.98
N VAL A 226 -24.37 -9.19 5.66
CA VAL A 226 -25.22 -8.49 6.63
C VAL A 226 -25.04 -6.98 6.42
N SER A 227 -26.14 -6.26 6.21
CA SER A 227 -26.18 -4.82 5.95
C SER A 227 -26.19 -3.99 7.23
N PHE A 228 -25.59 -2.80 7.20
CA PHE A 228 -25.77 -1.78 8.23
C PHE A 228 -25.86 -0.38 7.63
N GLY A 229 -26.86 0.38 8.07
CA GLY A 229 -26.95 1.83 7.89
C GLY A 229 -26.41 2.55 9.12
N LEU A 230 -25.74 3.69 8.92
CA LEU A 230 -25.41 4.63 9.98
C LEU A 230 -26.06 5.98 9.70
N ALA A 231 -26.83 6.46 10.68
CA ALA A 231 -27.27 7.83 10.80
C ALA A 231 -26.15 8.67 11.45
N ALA A 232 -25.94 9.87 10.93
CA ALA A 232 -24.98 10.85 11.44
C ALA A 232 -25.50 11.53 12.71
N ALA A 233 -24.62 11.69 13.71
CA ALA A 233 -24.80 12.63 14.82
C ALA A 233 -23.45 13.29 15.14
N GLU A 234 -23.48 14.60 15.37
CA GLU A 234 -22.35 15.47 15.70
C GLU A 234 -21.65 15.02 17.00
N SER A 235 -20.32 15.06 17.08
CA SER A 235 -19.56 14.70 18.30
C SER A 235 -18.89 15.92 18.95
N PRO A 236 -19.22 16.28 20.20
CA PRO A 236 -18.50 17.27 21.00
C PRO A 236 -17.13 16.75 21.45
N GLU A 237 -16.28 17.63 22.01
CA GLU A 237 -14.98 17.24 22.58
C GLU A 237 -15.11 16.09 23.59
N PRO A 238 -14.11 15.18 23.68
CA PRO A 238 -14.16 14.09 24.63
C PRO A 238 -14.24 14.62 26.08
N PRO A 239 -15.07 14.01 26.93
CA PRO A 239 -15.34 14.52 28.27
C PRO A 239 -14.17 14.36 29.26
N PHE A 240 -13.09 13.67 28.88
CA PHE A 240 -11.84 13.55 29.61
C PHE A 240 -10.69 13.27 28.65
N ARG A 241 -9.45 13.45 29.12
CA ARG A 241 -8.23 13.14 28.36
C ARG A 241 -7.35 12.15 29.11
N LEU A 242 -6.88 11.14 28.40
CA LEU A 242 -5.99 10.09 28.88
C LEU A 242 -4.53 10.48 28.59
N LYS A 243 -3.68 10.42 29.62
CA LYS A 243 -2.23 10.55 29.44
C LYS A 243 -1.66 9.35 28.70
N TRP A 244 -0.51 9.55 28.08
CA TRP A 244 0.24 8.46 27.46
C TRP A 244 0.66 7.42 28.51
N PRO A 245 0.32 6.12 28.30
CA PRO A 245 0.60 5.06 29.26
C PRO A 245 2.03 4.53 29.21
N VAL A 246 2.85 4.97 28.25
CA VAL A 246 4.22 4.53 28.03
C VAL A 246 5.01 5.69 27.44
N ASP A 247 6.33 5.69 27.64
CA ASP A 247 7.23 6.76 27.13
C ASP A 247 7.28 6.83 25.59
N SER A 248 6.72 5.84 24.89
CA SER A 248 6.69 5.76 23.43
C SER A 248 5.35 6.28 22.89
N GLU A 249 5.42 7.21 21.94
CA GLU A 249 4.24 7.71 21.22
C GLU A 249 3.86 6.83 20.01
N ARG A 250 4.58 5.73 19.78
CA ARG A 250 4.33 4.83 18.65
C ARG A 250 3.19 3.85 18.96
N ILE A 251 2.16 3.87 18.11
CA ILE A 251 1.11 2.87 18.04
C ILE A 251 1.49 1.78 17.04
N ASN A 252 1.53 0.52 17.50
CA ASN A 252 1.72 -0.67 16.67
C ASN A 252 0.42 -1.13 16.01
N GLN A 253 -0.72 -1.00 16.71
CA GLN A 253 -2.02 -1.39 16.20
C GLN A 253 -3.12 -0.49 16.76
N ARG A 254 -4.00 0.00 15.88
CA ARG A 254 -5.15 0.84 16.26
C ARG A 254 -6.40 0.00 16.56
N PHE A 255 -7.38 0.65 17.17
CA PHE A 255 -8.72 0.09 17.36
C PHE A 255 -9.34 -0.29 16.01
N GLY A 256 -10.04 -1.41 15.92
CA GLY A 256 -10.67 -1.87 14.67
C GLY A 256 -9.76 -2.59 13.68
N GLU A 257 -8.44 -2.55 13.85
CA GLU A 257 -7.53 -3.18 12.91
C GLU A 257 -7.56 -4.72 13.01
N ASN A 258 -7.22 -5.38 11.90
CA ASN A 258 -7.14 -6.84 11.78
C ASN A 258 -8.46 -7.61 12.11
N PRO A 259 -9.63 -7.22 11.58
CA PRO A 259 -10.95 -7.86 11.86
C PRO A 259 -10.94 -9.39 11.74
N ALA A 260 -10.21 -9.93 10.76
CA ALA A 260 -10.10 -11.38 10.56
C ALA A 260 -9.33 -12.11 11.67
N MET A 261 -8.43 -11.44 12.39
CA MET A 261 -7.69 -11.97 13.54
C MET A 261 -8.59 -12.06 14.79
N TYR A 262 -9.49 -11.09 14.94
CA TYR A 262 -10.33 -10.95 16.13
C TYR A 262 -11.71 -11.62 16.01
N ARG A 263 -12.10 -12.05 14.80
CA ARG A 263 -13.32 -12.82 14.53
C ARG A 263 -13.50 -14.07 15.41
N PRO A 264 -12.46 -14.89 15.71
CA PRO A 264 -12.60 -16.02 16.64
C PRO A 264 -12.98 -15.60 18.07
N PHE A 265 -12.65 -14.37 18.47
CA PHE A 265 -13.00 -13.77 19.76
C PHE A 265 -14.34 -13.00 19.72
N LYS A 266 -15.06 -13.08 18.58
CA LYS A 266 -16.34 -12.41 18.33
C LYS A 266 -16.25 -10.87 18.38
N LEU A 267 -15.09 -10.32 18.04
CA LEU A 267 -14.85 -8.89 17.93
C LEU A 267 -14.76 -8.48 16.47
N ALA A 268 -15.23 -7.27 16.16
CA ALA A 268 -15.15 -6.68 14.83
C ALA A 268 -13.74 -6.24 14.44
N GLY A 269 -12.79 -6.27 15.36
CA GLY A 269 -11.40 -5.84 15.16
C GLY A 269 -10.69 -5.79 16.50
N HIS A 270 -9.50 -5.19 16.49
CA HIS A 270 -8.75 -4.93 17.70
C HIS A 270 -9.54 -4.03 18.65
N GLU A 271 -9.60 -4.44 19.92
CA GLU A 271 -10.47 -3.80 20.93
C GLU A 271 -9.80 -2.68 21.73
N GLY A 272 -8.58 -2.26 21.34
CA GLY A 272 -7.84 -1.23 22.06
C GLY A 272 -6.77 -0.55 21.20
N LEU A 273 -5.75 -0.02 21.86
CA LEU A 273 -4.54 0.51 21.24
C LEU A 273 -3.32 -0.29 21.70
N ASP A 274 -2.52 -0.76 20.75
CA ASP A 274 -1.25 -1.41 21.06
C ASP A 274 -0.13 -0.38 20.89
N PHE A 275 0.55 -0.05 21.98
CA PHE A 275 1.68 0.86 22.00
C PHE A 275 2.97 0.07 21.90
N PHE A 276 3.93 0.57 21.12
CA PHE A 276 5.28 0.04 21.13
C PHE A 276 5.89 0.18 22.53
N ALA A 277 6.15 -0.95 23.17
CA ALA A 277 6.73 -1.00 24.51
C ALA A 277 7.66 -2.22 24.57
N PRO A 278 9.00 -2.04 24.48
CA PRO A 278 9.94 -3.15 24.58
C PRO A 278 9.87 -3.81 25.97
N THR A 279 10.34 -5.05 26.09
CA THR A 279 10.30 -5.79 27.35
C THR A 279 10.98 -4.97 28.46
N GLY A 280 10.29 -4.80 29.58
CA GLY A 280 10.74 -3.98 30.70
C GLY A 280 10.42 -2.48 30.58
N ALA A 281 9.77 -2.02 29.51
CA ALA A 281 9.33 -0.62 29.38
C ALA A 281 8.34 -0.25 30.48
N ARG A 282 8.42 0.99 30.96
CA ARG A 282 7.61 1.49 32.07
C ARG A 282 6.18 1.77 31.59
N ILE A 283 5.21 1.22 32.31
CA ILE A 283 3.78 1.42 32.03
C ILE A 283 3.16 2.25 33.14
N TYR A 284 2.50 3.34 32.76
CA TYR A 284 1.92 4.33 33.65
C TYR A 284 0.40 4.33 33.57
N ALA A 285 -0.26 4.70 34.67
CA ALA A 285 -1.70 4.96 34.66
C ALA A 285 -2.01 6.18 33.78
N THR A 286 -2.98 6.06 32.87
CA THR A 286 -3.39 7.14 31.97
C THR A 286 -4.29 8.18 32.63
N PHE A 287 -4.93 7.83 33.75
CA PHE A 287 -5.85 8.71 34.46
C PHE A 287 -5.91 8.37 35.95
N ASP A 288 -6.33 9.33 36.78
CA ASP A 288 -6.53 9.14 38.22
C ASP A 288 -7.61 8.07 38.48
N GLY A 289 -7.40 7.17 39.44
CA GLY A 289 -8.37 6.12 39.71
C GLY A 289 -7.96 5.14 40.80
N VAL A 290 -8.65 3.99 40.81
CA VAL A 290 -8.39 2.90 41.76
C VAL A 290 -8.21 1.60 40.98
N VAL A 291 -7.10 0.91 41.23
CA VAL A 291 -6.79 -0.39 40.62
C VAL A 291 -7.84 -1.41 41.05
N SER A 292 -8.65 -1.90 40.12
CA SER A 292 -9.69 -2.90 40.37
C SER A 292 -9.16 -4.33 40.28
N GLU A 293 -8.23 -4.59 39.36
CA GLU A 293 -7.56 -5.88 39.21
C GLU A 293 -6.08 -5.69 38.87
N ALA A 294 -5.22 -6.55 39.42
CA ALA A 294 -3.78 -6.57 39.16
C ALA A 294 -3.31 -8.03 39.22
N LYS A 295 -3.50 -8.78 38.12
CA LYS A 295 -3.25 -10.24 38.07
C LYS A 295 -3.13 -10.75 36.63
N TYR A 296 -2.63 -11.97 36.48
CA TYR A 296 -2.71 -12.72 35.21
C TYR A 296 -4.16 -13.14 34.91
N ARG A 297 -4.66 -12.87 33.69
CA ARG A 297 -6.01 -13.27 33.28
C ARG A 297 -6.15 -13.48 31.77
N GLY A 298 -6.22 -14.74 31.35
CA GLY A 298 -6.65 -15.13 30.01
C GLY A 298 -5.80 -14.52 28.89
N ALA A 299 -6.46 -14.07 27.83
CA ALA A 299 -5.81 -13.49 26.64
C ALA A 299 -5.01 -12.21 26.94
N TYR A 300 -5.36 -11.45 27.97
CA TYR A 300 -4.63 -10.23 28.34
C TYR A 300 -3.30 -10.51 29.09
N GLY A 301 -3.03 -11.75 29.49
CA GLY A 301 -1.83 -12.07 30.26
C GLY A 301 -1.82 -11.37 31.61
N ASN A 302 -0.66 -10.92 32.07
CA ASN A 302 -0.57 -10.03 33.24
C ASN A 302 -1.20 -8.69 32.87
N GLN A 303 -2.21 -8.29 33.64
CA GLN A 303 -2.92 -7.05 33.39
C GLN A 303 -3.15 -6.25 34.68
N VAL A 304 -3.22 -4.93 34.52
CA VAL A 304 -3.75 -3.99 35.51
C VAL A 304 -5.04 -3.40 34.94
N ARG A 305 -6.10 -3.33 35.76
CA ARG A 305 -7.34 -2.64 35.43
C ARG A 305 -7.55 -1.52 36.43
N ILE A 306 -7.85 -0.32 35.94
CA ILE A 306 -8.06 0.86 36.78
C ILE A 306 -9.45 1.39 36.50
N ARG A 307 -10.25 1.54 37.56
CA ARG A 307 -11.56 2.21 37.49
C ARG A 307 -11.38 3.69 37.75
N HIS A 308 -12.07 4.50 36.96
CA HIS A 308 -12.04 5.94 36.98
C HIS A 308 -13.46 6.50 37.09
N GLU A 309 -13.57 7.67 37.68
CA GLU A 309 -14.79 8.46 37.67
C GLU A 309 -14.40 9.93 37.46
N HIS A 310 -14.95 10.55 36.42
CA HIS A 310 -14.69 11.96 36.11
C HIS A 310 -15.97 12.61 35.61
N ASN A 311 -16.39 13.71 36.24
CA ASN A 311 -17.60 14.46 35.87
C ASN A 311 -18.86 13.59 35.72
N GLY A 312 -19.02 12.58 36.59
CA GLY A 312 -20.15 11.65 36.55
C GLY A 312 -20.03 10.53 35.52
N ILE A 313 -18.98 10.53 34.69
CA ILE A 313 -18.69 9.46 33.73
C ILE A 313 -17.79 8.43 34.40
N LYS A 314 -18.22 7.17 34.36
CA LYS A 314 -17.48 6.03 34.86
C LYS A 314 -16.83 5.30 33.70
N PHE A 315 -15.54 5.04 33.81
CA PHE A 315 -14.78 4.36 32.78
C PHE A 315 -13.66 3.52 33.39
N THR A 316 -13.17 2.55 32.64
CA THR A 316 -12.11 1.63 33.06
C THR A 316 -11.04 1.56 31.98
N THR A 317 -9.78 1.68 32.38
CA THR A 317 -8.63 1.41 31.51
C THR A 317 -8.01 0.05 31.85
N VAL A 318 -7.62 -0.70 30.84
CA VAL A 318 -6.99 -2.03 30.97
C VAL A 318 -5.62 -1.98 30.32
N TYR A 319 -4.58 -2.35 31.06
CA TYR A 319 -3.19 -2.41 30.64
C TYR A 319 -2.77 -3.86 30.63
N ALA A 320 -2.47 -4.42 29.47
CA ALA A 320 -2.26 -5.85 29.29
C ALA A 320 -0.88 -6.21 28.74
N HIS A 321 -0.60 -7.51 28.70
CA HIS A 321 0.64 -8.13 28.23
C HIS A 321 1.89 -7.80 29.06
N LEU A 322 1.71 -7.43 30.34
CA LEU A 322 2.81 -7.00 31.21
C LEU A 322 3.79 -8.16 31.54
N ASP A 323 5.08 -7.88 31.73
CA ASP A 323 5.99 -8.83 32.39
C ASP A 323 5.76 -8.80 33.89
N LYS A 324 5.84 -7.59 34.46
CA LYS A 324 5.72 -7.38 35.91
C LYS A 324 4.60 -6.42 36.24
N ILE A 325 3.72 -6.87 37.14
CA ILE A 325 2.69 -6.04 37.76
C ILE A 325 3.31 -5.38 39.00
N LEU A 326 3.32 -4.04 39.04
CA LEU A 326 3.86 -3.26 40.16
C LEU A 326 2.74 -2.67 41.03
N ALA A 327 1.56 -2.49 40.46
CA ALA A 327 0.37 -2.08 41.19
C ALA A 327 -0.29 -3.24 41.95
N THR A 328 -1.09 -2.91 42.97
CA THR A 328 -1.86 -3.87 43.76
C THR A 328 -3.36 -3.56 43.68
N ALA A 329 -4.20 -4.59 43.83
CA ALA A 329 -5.65 -4.38 43.83
C ALA A 329 -6.07 -3.45 44.98
N ASN A 330 -7.04 -2.57 44.70
CA ASN A 330 -7.52 -1.47 45.55
C ASN A 330 -6.53 -0.32 45.77
N GLN A 331 -5.36 -0.32 45.12
CA GLN A 331 -4.43 0.80 45.19
C GLN A 331 -5.00 2.04 44.49
N PRO A 332 -5.06 3.22 45.14
CA PRO A 332 -5.30 4.48 44.46
C PRO A 332 -4.06 4.88 43.65
N VAL A 333 -4.28 5.37 42.44
CA VAL A 333 -3.22 5.78 41.50
C VAL A 333 -3.57 7.11 40.86
N LYS A 334 -2.55 7.91 40.54
CA LYS A 334 -2.65 9.14 39.76
C LYS A 334 -2.16 8.90 38.34
N ALA A 335 -2.64 9.72 37.41
CA ALA A 335 -2.13 9.73 36.04
C ALA A 335 -0.61 9.98 36.04
N GLY A 336 0.15 9.06 35.42
CA GLY A 336 1.62 9.04 35.43
C GLY A 336 2.26 8.12 36.48
N ASP A 337 1.49 7.53 37.39
CA ASP A 337 2.04 6.55 38.34
C ASP A 337 2.48 5.27 37.61
N LEU A 338 3.67 4.76 37.95
CA LEU A 338 4.18 3.49 37.41
C LEU A 338 3.37 2.31 37.96
N ILE A 339 2.72 1.56 37.08
CA ILE A 339 1.81 0.44 37.44
C ILE A 339 2.32 -0.93 36.99
N GLY A 340 3.27 -0.98 36.05
CA GLY A 340 3.81 -2.23 35.55
C GLY A 340 4.97 -2.04 34.57
N LEU A 341 5.47 -3.17 34.08
CA LEU A 341 6.48 -3.24 33.03
C LEU A 341 5.93 -4.03 31.84
N ALA A 342 6.12 -3.53 30.62
CA ALA A 342 5.65 -4.16 29.38
C ALA A 342 6.40 -5.45 29.08
N ASP A 343 5.72 -6.39 28.42
CA ASP A 343 6.32 -7.56 27.78
C ASP A 343 5.31 -8.21 26.81
N ASN A 344 5.22 -9.55 26.80
CA ASN A 344 4.50 -10.32 25.81
C ASN A 344 3.66 -11.44 26.45
N THR A 345 3.10 -11.20 27.65
CA THR A 345 2.34 -12.25 28.35
C THR A 345 0.92 -12.39 27.81
N GLY A 346 0.33 -13.59 27.89
CA GLY A 346 -1.01 -13.84 27.35
C GLY A 346 -1.00 -14.07 25.83
N ASN A 347 -2.04 -13.60 25.15
CA ASN A 347 -2.20 -13.71 23.70
C ASN A 347 -1.58 -12.49 23.01
N SER A 348 -0.26 -12.50 22.91
CA SER A 348 0.53 -11.40 22.34
C SER A 348 1.64 -11.97 21.45
N HIS A 349 1.93 -11.26 20.35
CA HIS A 349 2.84 -11.72 19.28
C HIS A 349 4.24 -11.09 19.36
N GLY A 350 4.44 -10.14 20.27
CA GLY A 350 5.70 -9.46 20.55
C GLY A 350 5.52 -8.47 21.70
N SER A 351 6.62 -8.00 22.30
CA SER A 351 6.52 -7.07 23.44
C SER A 351 5.84 -5.77 23.05
N HIS A 352 4.75 -5.44 23.75
CA HIS A 352 4.00 -4.20 23.58
C HIS A 352 3.12 -3.93 24.82
N LEU A 353 2.47 -2.77 24.85
CA LEU A 353 1.38 -2.50 25.78
C LEU A 353 0.06 -2.49 25.02
N HIS A 354 -0.88 -3.34 25.41
CA HIS A 354 -2.27 -3.22 24.97
C HIS A 354 -3.07 -2.38 25.98
N LEU A 355 -3.75 -1.34 25.49
CA LEU A 355 -4.65 -0.45 26.25
C LEU A 355 -6.09 -0.59 25.75
N THR A 356 -6.99 -1.08 26.59
CA THR A 356 -8.44 -1.05 26.34
C THR A 356 -9.09 0.08 27.13
N LEU A 357 -10.08 0.76 26.55
CA LEU A 357 -10.95 1.73 27.24
C LEU A 357 -12.39 1.21 27.26
N PHE A 358 -12.97 1.15 28.46
CA PHE A 358 -14.39 0.87 28.69
C PHE A 358 -15.06 2.11 29.25
N ILE A 359 -16.18 2.56 28.68
CA ILE A 359 -17.03 3.62 29.22
C ILE A 359 -18.40 3.05 29.56
N ASP A 360 -18.88 3.26 30.79
CA ASP A 360 -20.16 2.74 31.24
C ASP A 360 -21.31 3.33 30.41
N GLY A 361 -22.13 2.46 29.80
CA GLY A 361 -23.29 2.85 28.99
C GLY A 361 -23.03 3.00 27.50
N GLU A 362 -21.76 3.00 27.06
CA GLU A 362 -21.40 3.07 25.64
C GLU A 362 -21.51 1.72 24.92
N LYS A 363 -21.78 1.77 23.61
CA LYS A 363 -21.86 0.57 22.76
C LYS A 363 -21.21 0.80 21.40
N THR A 364 -20.05 0.20 21.19
CA THR A 364 -19.42 0.16 19.88
C THR A 364 -19.86 -1.11 19.12
N PRO A 365 -20.43 -0.99 17.91
CA PRO A 365 -20.87 -2.14 17.13
C PRO A 365 -19.75 -3.17 16.93
N GLY A 366 -20.03 -4.43 17.26
CA GLY A 366 -19.08 -5.53 17.09
C GLY A 366 -18.03 -5.67 18.21
N TYR A 367 -18.18 -4.95 19.32
CA TYR A 367 -17.34 -5.12 20.51
C TYR A 367 -18.22 -5.45 21.74
N TYR A 368 -17.59 -5.89 22.83
CA TYR A 368 -18.29 -6.05 24.10
C TYR A 368 -18.79 -4.70 24.64
N ASP A 369 -19.88 -4.74 25.42
CA ASP A 369 -20.50 -3.54 25.99
C ASP A 369 -19.46 -2.68 26.74
N GLY A 370 -19.50 -1.37 26.48
CA GLY A 370 -18.62 -0.36 27.05
C GLY A 370 -17.30 -0.16 26.31
N ILE A 371 -16.83 -1.08 25.48
CA ILE A 371 -15.57 -0.90 24.73
C ILE A 371 -15.72 0.24 23.72
N VAL A 372 -14.77 1.18 23.71
CA VAL A 372 -14.69 2.30 22.75
C VAL A 372 -13.25 2.49 22.26
N ASP A 373 -13.07 3.18 21.13
CA ASP A 373 -11.74 3.57 20.64
C ASP A 373 -11.06 4.52 21.65
N PRO A 374 -9.90 4.17 22.23
CA PRO A 374 -9.20 5.06 23.15
C PRO A 374 -8.56 6.27 22.44
N TRP A 375 -8.31 6.22 21.13
CA TRP A 375 -7.52 7.23 20.41
C TRP A 375 -8.05 8.67 20.54
N PRO A 376 -9.36 8.94 20.36
CA PRO A 376 -9.90 10.29 20.50
C PRO A 376 -9.73 10.86 21.92
N PHE A 377 -9.58 10.01 22.94
CA PHE A 377 -9.43 10.43 24.33
C PHE A 377 -7.98 10.70 24.72
N MET A 378 -6.99 10.35 23.89
CA MET A 378 -5.58 10.57 24.22
C MET A 378 -5.24 12.07 24.25
N GLU A 379 -4.42 12.49 25.22
CA GLU A 379 -3.87 13.86 25.26
C GLU A 379 -3.08 14.16 23.98
N GLY A 380 -3.32 15.35 23.41
CA GLY A 380 -2.68 15.78 22.16
C GLY A 380 -3.35 15.27 20.89
N VAL A 381 -4.43 14.48 20.98
CA VAL A 381 -5.23 14.04 19.82
C VAL A 381 -6.45 14.96 19.65
N GLU A 382 -6.49 15.67 18.53
CA GLU A 382 -7.69 16.40 18.13
C GLU A 382 -8.79 15.41 17.71
N PRO A 383 -10.03 15.56 18.19
CA PRO A 383 -11.12 14.68 17.78
C PRO A 383 -11.38 14.85 16.27
N PRO A 384 -11.69 13.77 15.54
CA PRO A 384 -11.99 13.87 14.12
C PRO A 384 -13.22 14.77 13.93
N LYS A 385 -13.04 15.89 13.21
CA LYS A 385 -14.13 16.78 12.82
C LYS A 385 -15.11 16.00 11.93
N PRO A 386 -16.43 16.04 12.17
CA PRO A 386 -17.39 15.41 11.27
C PRO A 386 -17.22 15.97 9.85
N LEU A 387 -17.01 15.09 8.86
CA LEU A 387 -16.91 15.53 7.47
C LEU A 387 -18.31 15.95 7.00
N THR A 388 -18.46 17.21 6.61
CA THR A 388 -19.67 17.72 5.95
C THR A 388 -19.58 17.50 4.44
N LEU A 389 -20.73 17.45 3.76
CA LEU A 389 -20.74 17.49 2.29
C LEU A 389 -20.09 18.78 1.80
N SER A 390 -19.16 18.62 0.87
CA SER A 390 -18.42 19.69 0.22
C SER A 390 -19.18 20.24 -0.99
N ASP A 391 -18.74 21.37 -1.53
CA ASP A 391 -19.24 21.88 -2.82
C ASP A 391 -18.62 21.14 -4.01
N VAL A 392 -17.63 20.29 -3.76
CA VAL A 392 -16.93 19.53 -4.79
C VAL A 392 -17.74 18.32 -5.20
N ILE A 393 -17.86 18.16 -6.51
CA ILE A 393 -18.58 17.06 -7.13
C ILE A 393 -17.63 16.34 -8.06
N ILE A 394 -17.53 15.03 -7.85
CA ILE A 394 -16.67 14.17 -8.63
C ILE A 394 -17.48 13.22 -9.49
N PHE A 395 -16.85 12.74 -10.55
CA PHE A 395 -17.42 11.80 -11.50
C PHE A 395 -16.50 10.60 -11.63
N THR A 396 -17.07 9.40 -11.64
CA THR A 396 -16.32 8.18 -11.94
C THR A 396 -15.84 8.21 -13.40
N ILE A 397 -14.55 7.99 -13.64
CA ILE A 397 -13.98 8.01 -15.01
C ILE A 397 -14.11 6.64 -15.71
N LYS A 398 -14.38 5.60 -14.92
CA LYS A 398 -14.74 4.24 -15.34
C LYS A 398 -15.55 3.60 -14.21
N GLU A 399 -15.99 2.37 -14.41
CA GLU A 399 -16.66 1.60 -13.37
C GLU A 399 -15.77 1.49 -12.11
N ALA A 400 -16.36 1.76 -10.93
CA ALA A 400 -15.63 1.89 -9.68
C ALA A 400 -16.41 1.31 -8.49
N ASN A 401 -15.70 0.64 -7.58
CA ASN A 401 -16.30 0.10 -6.36
C ASN A 401 -16.46 1.20 -5.31
N LEU A 402 -17.68 1.39 -4.82
CA LEU A 402 -17.94 2.08 -3.56
C LEU A 402 -17.75 1.09 -2.41
N ARG A 403 -16.98 1.47 -1.39
CA ARG A 403 -16.49 0.55 -0.36
C ARG A 403 -16.80 1.03 1.05
N THR A 404 -16.86 0.10 2.00
CA THR A 404 -17.05 0.44 3.43
C THR A 404 -15.81 1.04 4.07
N LEU A 405 -14.61 0.73 3.57
CA LEU A 405 -13.32 1.25 4.03
C LEU A 405 -12.47 1.75 2.85
N PRO A 406 -11.55 2.71 3.07
CA PRO A 406 -10.67 3.27 2.04
C PRO A 406 -9.50 2.31 1.70
N THR A 407 -9.82 1.11 1.22
CA THR A 407 -8.83 0.11 0.81
C THR A 407 -9.32 -0.70 -0.38
N THR A 408 -8.41 -1.08 -1.28
CA THR A 408 -8.71 -1.95 -2.42
C THR A 408 -8.88 -3.41 -2.01
N THR A 409 -8.36 -3.78 -0.85
CA THR A 409 -8.25 -5.16 -0.36
C THR A 409 -8.92 -5.29 1.02
N GLY A 410 -9.81 -6.27 1.18
CA GLY A 410 -10.45 -6.57 2.47
C GLY A 410 -11.62 -5.66 2.86
N SER A 411 -11.96 -4.64 2.06
CA SER A 411 -13.19 -3.87 2.23
C SER A 411 -14.35 -4.46 1.43
N GLU A 412 -15.52 -4.52 2.05
CA GLU A 412 -16.77 -4.83 1.37
C GLU A 412 -17.09 -3.77 0.30
N ILE A 413 -17.66 -4.23 -0.81
CA ILE A 413 -18.15 -3.38 -1.88
C ILE A 413 -19.62 -3.09 -1.57
N ILE A 414 -19.93 -1.85 -1.22
CA ILE A 414 -21.29 -1.38 -0.97
C ILE A 414 -22.09 -1.45 -2.27
N THR A 415 -21.51 -0.93 -3.35
CA THR A 415 -22.10 -1.00 -4.68
C THR A 415 -21.04 -0.74 -5.75
N LEU A 416 -21.33 -1.17 -6.97
CA LEU A 416 -20.56 -0.88 -8.17
C LEU A 416 -21.15 0.37 -8.82
N LEU A 417 -20.34 1.42 -8.95
CA LEU A 417 -20.75 2.68 -9.54
C LEU A 417 -20.40 2.67 -11.03
N PRO A 418 -21.35 2.94 -11.93
CA PRO A 418 -21.08 2.99 -13.37
C PRO A 418 -20.14 4.14 -13.70
N SER A 419 -19.50 4.11 -14.87
CA SER A 419 -18.72 5.24 -15.39
C SER A 419 -19.61 6.48 -15.57
N GLY A 420 -19.13 7.63 -15.12
CA GLY A 420 -19.83 8.91 -15.20
C GLY A 420 -20.79 9.21 -14.04
N GLU A 421 -20.82 8.37 -13.02
CA GLU A 421 -21.66 8.56 -11.84
C GLU A 421 -21.23 9.80 -11.06
N ARG A 422 -22.20 10.67 -10.76
CA ARG A 422 -21.99 11.95 -10.07
C ARG A 422 -22.10 11.76 -8.56
N LEU A 423 -21.04 12.12 -7.83
CA LEU A 423 -20.93 11.86 -6.40
C LEU A 423 -20.58 13.14 -5.64
N PRO A 424 -21.46 13.60 -4.73
CA PRO A 424 -21.07 14.51 -3.66
C PRO A 424 -19.97 13.91 -2.79
N VAL A 425 -18.99 14.72 -2.42
CA VAL A 425 -17.83 14.30 -1.62
C VAL A 425 -17.87 14.95 -0.24
N PHE A 426 -17.53 14.21 0.80
CA PHE A 426 -17.37 14.74 2.15
C PHE A 426 -15.95 15.28 2.36
N GLY A 427 -15.83 16.43 3.03
CA GLY A 427 -14.56 17.03 3.42
C GLY A 427 -14.35 18.45 2.90
N GLU A 428 -13.11 18.93 2.96
CA GLU A 428 -12.75 20.30 2.56
C GLU A 428 -12.46 20.40 1.06
N ASN A 429 -13.00 21.42 0.40
CA ASN A 429 -12.93 21.60 -1.04
C ASN A 429 -11.49 21.53 -1.59
N GLU A 430 -10.52 22.15 -0.91
CA GLU A 430 -9.12 22.18 -1.36
C GLU A 430 -8.44 20.81 -1.23
N THR A 431 -8.62 20.13 -0.10
CA THR A 431 -8.09 18.78 0.17
C THR A 431 -8.63 17.76 -0.82
N ILE A 432 -9.94 17.81 -1.09
CA ILE A 432 -10.58 16.92 -2.08
C ILE A 432 -9.94 17.12 -3.45
N ARG A 433 -9.84 18.37 -3.93
CA ARG A 433 -9.23 18.68 -5.24
C ARG A 433 -7.77 18.24 -5.35
N GLN A 434 -7.03 18.24 -4.24
CA GLN A 434 -5.67 17.72 -4.20
C GLN A 434 -5.61 16.19 -4.23
N GLN A 435 -6.65 15.47 -3.81
CA GLN A 435 -6.68 14.01 -3.76
C GLN A 435 -7.24 13.36 -5.03
N VAL A 436 -8.21 14.01 -5.68
CA VAL A 436 -8.82 13.55 -6.93
C VAL A 436 -7.73 13.20 -7.97
N GLY A 437 -7.91 12.06 -8.64
CA GLY A 437 -6.98 11.54 -9.64
C GLY A 437 -5.72 10.89 -9.08
N LYS A 438 -5.40 11.00 -7.78
CA LYS A 438 -4.17 10.44 -7.21
C LYS A 438 -4.32 8.98 -6.81
N LYS A 439 -3.30 8.18 -7.19
CA LYS A 439 -3.18 6.77 -6.80
C LYS A 439 -3.09 6.65 -5.28
N ASP A 440 -3.73 5.62 -4.73
CA ASP A 440 -3.75 5.26 -3.30
C ASP A 440 -4.38 6.32 -2.37
N GLN A 441 -5.09 7.30 -2.92
CA GLN A 441 -5.93 8.23 -2.18
C GLN A 441 -7.40 7.80 -2.25
N TRP A 442 -8.18 8.16 -1.23
CA TRP A 442 -9.59 7.77 -1.10
C TRP A 442 -10.44 8.95 -0.71
N LEU A 443 -11.65 9.00 -1.26
CA LEU A 443 -12.64 10.03 -1.00
C LEU A 443 -13.87 9.39 -0.41
N GLN A 444 -14.42 9.98 0.65
CA GLN A 444 -15.72 9.57 1.16
C GLN A 444 -16.80 10.30 0.39
N VAL A 445 -17.79 9.57 -0.11
CA VAL A 445 -18.82 10.08 -1.01
C VAL A 445 -20.21 9.60 -0.61
N GLN A 446 -21.22 10.27 -1.15
CA GLN A 446 -22.61 9.85 -1.04
C GLN A 446 -23.18 9.51 -2.42
N THR A 447 -23.90 8.41 -2.55
CA THR A 447 -24.64 8.08 -3.77
C THR A 447 -25.96 8.85 -3.83
N LYS A 448 -26.60 8.87 -5.01
CA LYS A 448 -27.97 9.41 -5.14
C LYS A 448 -29.01 8.68 -4.27
N SER A 449 -28.78 7.39 -3.98
CA SER A 449 -29.62 6.60 -3.07
C SER A 449 -29.36 6.90 -1.58
N GLY A 450 -28.44 7.82 -1.27
CA GLY A 450 -28.11 8.22 0.09
C GLY A 450 -27.07 7.33 0.78
N GLN A 451 -26.55 6.30 0.09
CA GLN A 451 -25.52 5.43 0.65
C GLN A 451 -24.19 6.18 0.73
N THR A 452 -23.49 6.06 1.86
CA THR A 452 -22.17 6.66 2.06
C THR A 452 -21.09 5.59 2.02
N GLY A 453 -19.93 5.93 1.47
CA GLY A 453 -18.81 4.99 1.36
C GLY A 453 -17.55 5.65 0.82
N TYR A 454 -16.49 4.86 0.66
CA TYR A 454 -15.20 5.30 0.15
C TYR A 454 -15.03 4.88 -1.31
N ILE A 455 -14.50 5.79 -2.12
CA ILE A 455 -14.16 5.56 -3.51
C ILE A 455 -12.68 5.90 -3.75
N ALA A 456 -12.04 5.10 -4.61
CA ALA A 456 -10.66 5.30 -5.00
C ALA A 456 -10.50 6.61 -5.79
N ALA A 457 -9.67 7.53 -5.32
CA ALA A 457 -9.54 8.87 -5.88
C ALA A 457 -8.97 8.86 -7.31
N TRP A 458 -8.16 7.86 -7.68
CA TRP A 458 -7.64 7.69 -9.05
C TRP A 458 -8.67 7.15 -10.06
N LEU A 459 -9.88 6.80 -9.61
CA LEU A 459 -10.98 6.36 -10.46
C LEU A 459 -12.04 7.44 -10.65
N VAL A 460 -11.77 8.66 -10.17
CA VAL A 460 -12.68 9.78 -10.18
C VAL A 460 -11.97 11.05 -10.65
N ALA A 461 -12.72 11.94 -11.27
CA ALA A 461 -12.27 13.25 -11.70
C ALA A 461 -13.25 14.32 -11.22
N ASP A 462 -12.74 15.50 -10.91
CA ASP A 462 -13.52 16.71 -10.65
C ASP A 462 -13.86 17.37 -12.01
N GLU A 463 -14.97 18.08 -12.07
CA GLU A 463 -15.41 18.89 -13.21
C GLU A 463 -14.30 19.84 -13.74
N SER A 464 -13.44 20.35 -12.86
CA SER A 464 -12.30 21.22 -13.17
C SER A 464 -11.06 20.51 -13.73
N GLN A 465 -10.95 19.18 -13.61
CA GLN A 465 -9.76 18.40 -13.99
C GLN A 465 -9.95 17.54 -15.25
N GLN A 466 -11.09 17.64 -15.94
CA GLN A 466 -11.30 16.95 -17.21
C GLN A 466 -10.51 17.60 -18.37
N ILE A 467 -9.22 17.29 -18.49
CA ILE A 467 -8.46 17.55 -19.72
C ILE A 467 -8.05 16.20 -20.31
N PHE A 468 -8.98 15.58 -21.04
CA PHE A 468 -8.61 14.53 -21.97
C PHE A 468 -8.01 15.18 -23.23
N PRO A 469 -6.87 14.68 -23.75
CA PRO A 469 -6.27 15.24 -24.95
C PRO A 469 -7.24 15.11 -26.13
N PRO A 470 -7.28 16.09 -27.04
CA PRO A 470 -8.06 16.00 -28.26
C PRO A 470 -7.51 14.86 -29.13
N THR A 471 -8.42 14.13 -29.77
CA THR A 471 -8.08 13.10 -30.76
C THR A 471 -8.33 13.62 -32.17
N ASP A 472 -7.82 12.90 -33.17
CA ASP A 472 -8.12 13.19 -34.59
C ASP A 472 -9.55 12.82 -35.00
N LEU A 473 -10.37 12.29 -34.08
CA LEU A 473 -11.74 11.88 -34.36
C LEU A 473 -12.69 13.07 -34.19
N VAL A 474 -13.35 13.45 -35.28
CA VAL A 474 -14.42 14.47 -35.28
C VAL A 474 -15.77 13.79 -35.50
N VAL A 475 -16.77 14.22 -34.73
CA VAL A 475 -18.17 13.76 -34.85
C VAL A 475 -19.11 14.94 -35.09
N TYR A 476 -20.27 14.64 -35.65
CA TYR A 476 -21.34 15.60 -35.89
C TYR A 476 -22.65 15.08 -35.30
N ALA A 477 -23.47 15.97 -34.79
CA ALA A 477 -24.80 15.60 -34.29
C ALA A 477 -25.79 15.29 -35.43
N PHE A 478 -26.75 14.40 -35.20
CA PHE A 478 -27.85 14.17 -36.16
C PHE A 478 -28.84 15.34 -36.22
N ASP A 479 -29.05 16.02 -35.09
CA ASP A 479 -29.91 17.20 -34.91
C ASP A 479 -29.23 18.18 -33.91
N ASN A 480 -29.85 19.31 -33.60
CA ASN A 480 -29.39 20.21 -32.55
C ASN A 480 -29.19 19.45 -31.24
N LEU A 481 -27.98 19.49 -30.70
CA LEU A 481 -27.55 18.62 -29.60
C LEU A 481 -26.94 19.43 -28.47
N ALA A 482 -27.40 19.19 -27.25
CA ALA A 482 -26.83 19.83 -26.08
C ALA A 482 -25.51 19.16 -25.69
N ILE A 483 -24.46 19.98 -25.55
CA ILE A 483 -23.23 19.61 -24.84
C ILE A 483 -23.52 19.75 -23.35
N ARG A 484 -23.26 18.70 -22.58
CA ARG A 484 -23.60 18.64 -21.16
C ARG A 484 -22.38 18.56 -20.28
N SER A 485 -22.51 18.97 -19.02
CA SER A 485 -21.42 18.87 -18.04
C SER A 485 -21.03 17.43 -17.68
N GLY A 486 -21.85 16.44 -18.01
CA GLY A 486 -21.55 15.03 -17.80
C GLY A 486 -22.38 14.08 -18.69
N PRO A 487 -22.14 12.76 -18.59
CA PRO A 487 -22.84 11.75 -19.38
C PRO A 487 -24.26 11.46 -18.83
N GLY A 488 -25.23 12.31 -19.17
CA GLY A 488 -26.62 12.13 -18.75
C GLY A 488 -27.58 13.16 -19.34
N MET A 489 -28.79 12.73 -19.73
CA MET A 489 -29.78 13.61 -20.38
C MET A 489 -30.37 14.69 -19.46
N GLY A 490 -30.25 14.53 -18.14
CA GLY A 490 -30.73 15.49 -17.13
C GLY A 490 -29.67 16.46 -16.61
N LEU A 491 -28.43 16.41 -17.12
CA LEU A 491 -27.32 17.23 -16.63
C LEU A 491 -27.31 18.63 -17.26
N ALA A 492 -26.68 19.59 -16.58
CA ALA A 492 -26.62 20.98 -17.02
C ALA A 492 -26.05 21.10 -18.44
N GLN A 493 -26.64 21.99 -19.25
CA GLN A 493 -26.20 22.23 -20.62
C GLN A 493 -25.11 23.29 -20.61
N ALA A 494 -23.92 22.92 -21.09
CA ALA A 494 -22.80 23.82 -21.31
C ALA A 494 -22.97 24.60 -22.63
N GLY A 495 -23.74 24.05 -23.58
CA GLY A 495 -24.08 24.71 -24.84
C GLY A 495 -24.97 23.83 -25.71
N VAL A 496 -25.42 24.36 -26.84
CA VAL A 496 -26.14 23.61 -27.87
C VAL A 496 -25.41 23.76 -29.19
N VAL A 497 -25.15 22.65 -29.86
CA VAL A 497 -24.47 22.62 -31.15
C VAL A 497 -25.41 22.19 -32.26
N SER A 498 -25.23 22.77 -33.44
CA SER A 498 -25.99 22.40 -34.64
C SER A 498 -25.43 21.11 -35.26
N PRO A 499 -26.20 20.43 -36.13
CA PRO A 499 -25.74 19.27 -36.91
C PRO A 499 -24.50 19.54 -37.78
N THR A 500 -24.21 20.81 -38.07
CA THR A 500 -23.07 21.25 -38.89
C THR A 500 -21.83 21.59 -38.09
N THR A 501 -21.93 21.63 -36.75
CA THR A 501 -20.81 21.97 -35.87
C THR A 501 -19.91 20.75 -35.67
N PRO A 502 -18.61 20.82 -36.00
CA PRO A 502 -17.68 19.73 -35.75
C PRO A 502 -17.36 19.64 -34.25
N LEU A 503 -17.44 18.42 -33.72
CA LEU A 503 -17.09 18.12 -32.34
C LEU A 503 -15.84 17.25 -32.31
N VAL A 504 -14.73 17.78 -31.81
CA VAL A 504 -13.49 17.01 -31.61
C VAL A 504 -13.70 16.08 -30.42
N VAL A 505 -13.54 14.78 -30.62
CA VAL A 505 -13.65 13.81 -29.53
C VAL A 505 -12.39 13.85 -28.67
N LEU A 506 -12.59 13.87 -27.36
CA LEU A 506 -11.51 13.85 -26.37
C LEU A 506 -11.32 12.42 -25.82
N GLY A 507 -10.08 12.02 -25.51
CA GLY A 507 -9.77 10.70 -24.94
C GLY A 507 -9.06 9.78 -25.93
N THR A 508 -9.55 8.55 -26.14
CA THR A 508 -8.98 7.61 -27.12
C THR A 508 -9.94 7.38 -28.29
N ALA A 509 -9.45 7.55 -29.52
CA ALA A 509 -10.27 7.42 -30.73
C ALA A 509 -10.86 6.01 -30.92
N GLU A 510 -10.14 4.97 -30.49
CA GLU A 510 -10.59 3.57 -30.55
C GLU A 510 -11.80 3.31 -29.64
N SER A 511 -11.74 3.77 -28.39
CA SER A 511 -12.85 3.64 -27.44
C SER A 511 -14.06 4.45 -27.87
N ALA A 512 -13.84 5.65 -28.40
CA ALA A 512 -14.90 6.50 -28.91
C ALA A 512 -15.62 5.88 -30.11
N LYS A 513 -14.87 5.36 -31.10
CA LYS A 513 -15.44 4.67 -32.26
C LYS A 513 -16.28 3.46 -31.86
N ALA A 514 -15.87 2.71 -30.84
CA ALA A 514 -16.65 1.59 -30.32
C ALA A 514 -18.01 2.04 -29.75
N LYS A 515 -18.08 3.23 -29.14
CA LYS A 515 -19.30 3.75 -28.48
C LYS A 515 -20.29 4.43 -29.42
N ILE A 516 -19.83 4.97 -30.55
CA ILE A 516 -20.67 5.72 -31.50
C ILE A 516 -21.82 4.84 -32.01
N GLY A 517 -23.04 5.38 -31.98
CA GLY A 517 -24.27 4.66 -32.34
C GLY A 517 -24.87 3.78 -31.23
N GLN A 518 -24.16 3.53 -30.13
CA GLN A 518 -24.69 2.72 -29.04
C GLN A 518 -25.55 3.53 -28.07
N GLN A 519 -26.77 3.07 -27.78
CA GLN A 519 -27.64 3.71 -26.78
C GLN A 519 -27.03 3.66 -25.38
N GLY A 520 -27.22 4.72 -24.61
CA GLY A 520 -26.71 4.84 -23.24
C GLY A 520 -25.21 5.20 -23.15
N GLN A 521 -24.46 5.16 -24.26
CA GLN A 521 -23.05 5.54 -24.30
C GLN A 521 -22.85 7.03 -24.55
N TRP A 522 -21.77 7.61 -24.02
CA TRP A 522 -21.48 9.04 -24.12
C TRP A 522 -20.07 9.28 -24.63
N LEU A 523 -19.92 10.35 -25.41
CA LEU A 523 -18.63 10.85 -25.88
C LEU A 523 -18.34 12.19 -25.22
N GLN A 524 -17.08 12.37 -24.84
CA GLN A 524 -16.59 13.69 -24.48
C GLN A 524 -16.09 14.41 -25.71
N VAL A 525 -16.46 15.67 -25.86
CA VAL A 525 -16.22 16.46 -27.06
C VAL A 525 -15.81 17.88 -26.73
N GLN A 526 -15.14 18.51 -27.69
CA GLN A 526 -14.86 19.95 -27.73
C GLN A 526 -15.42 20.56 -29.02
N ALA A 527 -16.22 21.61 -28.88
CA ALA A 527 -16.71 22.42 -29.98
C ALA A 527 -15.67 23.49 -30.40
N PRO A 528 -15.80 24.11 -31.59
CA PRO A 528 -14.79 25.05 -32.12
C PRO A 528 -14.63 26.33 -31.31
N ASP A 529 -15.68 26.73 -30.60
CA ASP A 529 -15.69 27.86 -29.66
C ASP A 529 -14.94 27.57 -28.35
N GLY A 530 -14.42 26.35 -28.19
CA GLY A 530 -13.73 25.89 -26.99
C GLY A 530 -14.64 25.20 -25.98
N THR A 531 -15.96 25.18 -26.20
CA THR A 531 -16.92 24.55 -25.28
C THR A 531 -16.66 23.05 -25.20
N ARG A 532 -16.40 22.55 -23.98
CA ARG A 532 -16.17 21.12 -23.70
C ARG A 532 -17.33 20.52 -22.92
N GLY A 533 -17.60 19.23 -23.16
CA GLY A 533 -18.56 18.47 -22.37
C GLY A 533 -18.91 17.15 -23.02
N PHE A 534 -20.07 16.61 -22.68
CA PHE A 534 -20.52 15.28 -23.11
C PHE A 534 -21.70 15.37 -24.06
N VAL A 535 -21.69 14.49 -25.06
CA VAL A 535 -22.79 14.27 -25.98
C VAL A 535 -23.16 12.78 -26.03
N PRO A 536 -24.44 12.44 -26.23
CA PRO A 536 -24.87 11.06 -26.42
C PRO A 536 -24.23 10.44 -27.67
N ALA A 537 -23.55 9.31 -27.51
CA ALA A 537 -22.83 8.65 -28.60
C ALA A 537 -23.77 8.13 -29.70
N TRP A 538 -25.04 7.85 -29.37
CA TRP A 538 -26.09 7.46 -30.32
C TRP A 538 -26.74 8.62 -31.08
N LEU A 539 -26.46 9.88 -30.69
CA LEU A 539 -26.96 11.08 -31.36
C LEU A 539 -25.90 11.78 -32.21
N VAL A 540 -24.74 11.14 -32.39
CA VAL A 540 -23.64 11.64 -33.20
C VAL A 540 -23.17 10.60 -34.22
N ARG A 541 -22.55 11.08 -35.29
CA ARG A 541 -22.01 10.26 -36.38
C ARG A 541 -20.58 10.67 -36.71
N VAL A 542 -19.77 9.69 -37.10
CA VAL A 542 -18.50 9.93 -37.79
C VAL A 542 -18.84 10.17 -39.25
N THR A 543 -18.63 11.38 -39.77
CA THR A 543 -18.65 11.59 -41.22
C THR A 543 -17.23 11.34 -41.72
N GLY A 544 -16.98 10.15 -42.23
CA GLY A 544 -15.87 9.97 -43.15
C GLY A 544 -16.13 10.83 -44.39
N GLN A 545 -15.24 11.77 -44.69
CA GLN A 545 -15.22 12.66 -45.86
C GLN A 545 -16.12 13.91 -45.81
N VAL A 546 -15.48 15.07 -45.98
CA VAL A 546 -15.88 16.28 -46.73
C VAL A 546 -17.35 16.73 -46.56
N PRO A 547 -17.63 17.92 -45.95
CA PRO A 547 -18.99 18.46 -45.88
C PRO A 547 -19.67 18.47 -47.26
N PRO A 548 -21.00 18.29 -47.37
CA PRO A 548 -21.66 18.32 -48.66
C PRO A 548 -21.45 19.69 -49.36
N PRO A 549 -21.39 19.72 -50.71
CA PRO A 549 -21.27 20.95 -51.47
C PRO A 549 -22.33 21.98 -51.10
N ALA A 550 -21.90 23.21 -50.79
CA ALA A 550 -22.78 24.35 -50.48
C ALA A 550 -23.54 24.87 -51.72
N GLY A 551 -23.32 24.28 -52.90
CA GLY A 551 -23.85 24.79 -54.17
C GLY A 551 -23.32 26.20 -54.50
N LEU A 552 -22.10 26.50 -54.07
CA LEU A 552 -21.38 27.75 -54.33
C LEU A 552 -20.01 27.40 -54.92
N LEU A 553 -19.71 28.00 -56.07
CA LEU A 553 -18.43 27.86 -56.75
C LEU A 553 -17.65 29.16 -56.58
N VAL A 554 -16.36 29.05 -56.30
CA VAL A 554 -15.44 30.18 -56.14
C VAL A 554 -14.18 29.96 -56.96
N SER A 555 -13.55 31.05 -57.37
CA SER A 555 -12.27 31.02 -58.07
C SER A 555 -11.27 31.91 -57.34
N PRO A 556 -10.03 31.46 -57.14
CA PRO A 556 -9.02 32.26 -56.46
C PRO A 556 -8.57 33.43 -57.36
N THR A 557 -8.28 34.59 -56.76
CA THR A 557 -7.82 35.80 -57.47
C THR A 557 -6.30 35.83 -57.70
N ALA A 558 -5.57 34.94 -57.02
CA ALA A 558 -4.12 34.74 -57.16
C ALA A 558 -3.79 33.25 -56.95
N MET A 559 -2.55 32.85 -57.22
CA MET A 559 -2.10 31.49 -56.91
C MET A 559 -2.06 31.30 -55.38
N VAL A 560 -2.79 30.32 -54.87
CA VAL A 560 -2.90 30.05 -53.42
C VAL A 560 -2.76 28.57 -53.10
N ASN A 561 -2.35 28.26 -51.87
CA ASN A 561 -2.27 26.89 -51.36
C ASN A 561 -3.62 26.49 -50.75
N LEU A 562 -4.26 25.44 -51.31
CA LEU A 562 -5.39 24.78 -50.68
C LEU A 562 -4.87 23.89 -49.54
N ARG A 563 -5.44 24.04 -48.35
CA ARG A 563 -4.93 23.37 -47.13
C ARG A 563 -5.99 22.48 -46.48
N ALA A 564 -5.54 21.45 -45.76
CA ALA A 564 -6.43 20.53 -45.04
C ALA A 564 -7.07 21.16 -43.79
N GLN A 565 -6.49 22.27 -43.29
CA GLN A 565 -6.95 23.00 -42.12
C GLN A 565 -6.83 24.52 -42.32
N PRO A 566 -7.63 25.35 -41.61
CA PRO A 566 -7.60 26.81 -41.73
C PRO A 566 -6.43 27.41 -40.93
N ASN A 567 -5.20 27.26 -41.43
CA ASN A 567 -3.99 27.86 -40.86
C ASN A 567 -3.07 28.47 -41.94
N THR A 568 -2.17 29.36 -41.52
CA THR A 568 -1.20 30.06 -42.40
C THR A 568 0.23 29.57 -42.22
N ASN A 569 0.45 28.49 -41.46
CA ASN A 569 1.79 28.01 -41.12
C ASN A 569 2.52 27.47 -42.36
N PRO A 570 3.79 27.88 -42.59
CA PRO A 570 4.59 27.33 -43.67
C PRO A 570 5.05 25.91 -43.30
N GLY A 571 4.64 24.91 -44.09
CA GLY A 571 5.19 23.55 -44.01
C GLY A 571 4.25 22.43 -43.57
N THR A 572 2.99 22.69 -43.21
CA THR A 572 2.02 21.64 -42.88
C THR A 572 0.74 21.74 -43.72
N ASP A 573 0.26 20.58 -44.17
CA ASP A 573 -1.08 20.33 -44.72
C ASP A 573 -1.49 21.09 -46.00
N ILE A 574 -0.56 21.30 -46.94
CA ILE A 574 -0.92 21.75 -48.31
C ILE A 574 -1.45 20.55 -49.09
N LEU A 575 -2.71 20.61 -49.52
CA LEU A 575 -3.37 19.58 -50.31
C LEU A 575 -3.13 19.78 -51.81
N ALA A 576 -3.15 21.04 -52.27
CA ALA A 576 -2.93 21.41 -53.66
C ALA A 576 -2.57 22.89 -53.80
N ILE A 577 -2.03 23.27 -54.95
CA ILE A 577 -1.88 24.68 -55.36
C ILE A 577 -2.96 24.95 -56.41
N VAL A 578 -3.71 26.04 -56.24
CA VAL A 578 -4.82 26.43 -57.10
C VAL A 578 -4.57 27.82 -57.69
N THR A 579 -4.96 28.03 -58.93
CA THR A 579 -4.60 29.20 -59.74
C THR A 579 -5.83 29.95 -60.25
N PRO A 580 -5.70 31.24 -60.63
CA PRO A 580 -6.80 32.00 -61.22
C PRO A 580 -7.32 31.32 -62.50
N GLY A 581 -8.55 30.81 -62.45
CA GLY A 581 -9.16 30.00 -63.51
C GLY A 581 -9.66 28.65 -63.01
N ASP A 582 -9.12 28.14 -61.90
CA ASP A 582 -9.63 26.95 -61.23
C ASP A 582 -10.97 27.26 -60.54
N THR A 583 -11.88 26.29 -60.56
CA THR A 583 -13.19 26.40 -59.90
C THR A 583 -13.21 25.47 -58.68
N LEU A 584 -13.40 26.06 -57.50
CA LEU A 584 -13.48 25.35 -56.24
C LEU A 584 -14.91 25.30 -55.75
N THR A 585 -15.35 24.11 -55.36
CA THR A 585 -16.65 23.92 -54.71
C THR A 585 -16.52 24.24 -53.24
N VAL A 586 -17.27 25.24 -52.77
CA VAL A 586 -17.37 25.56 -51.35
C VAL A 586 -18.21 24.47 -50.67
N LEU A 587 -17.74 24.02 -49.52
CA LEU A 587 -18.37 22.99 -48.71
C LEU A 587 -18.96 23.62 -47.45
N GLY A 588 -20.09 23.11 -46.97
CA GLY A 588 -20.74 23.62 -45.75
C GLY A 588 -21.81 24.69 -46.04
N ASP A 589 -21.89 25.73 -45.20
CA ASP A 589 -22.95 26.74 -45.26
C ASP A 589 -22.66 27.83 -46.31
N LYS A 590 -23.61 28.03 -47.23
CA LYS A 590 -23.48 28.96 -48.37
C LYS A 590 -23.45 30.43 -47.96
N ASP A 591 -24.25 30.80 -46.96
CA ASP A 591 -24.42 32.19 -46.57
C ASP A 591 -23.25 32.67 -45.71
N GLN A 592 -22.73 31.81 -44.83
CA GLN A 592 -21.48 32.08 -44.11
C GLN A 592 -20.27 32.16 -45.03
N ALA A 593 -20.21 31.32 -46.07
CA ALA A 593 -19.12 31.39 -47.04
C ALA A 593 -19.13 32.71 -47.83
N ARG A 594 -20.32 33.15 -48.27
CA ARG A 594 -20.48 34.46 -48.93
C ARG A 594 -20.08 35.64 -48.07
N ALA A 595 -20.20 35.56 -46.75
CA ALA A 595 -19.76 36.62 -45.86
C ALA A 595 -18.22 36.72 -45.72
N LYS A 596 -17.48 35.70 -46.17
CA LYS A 596 -16.00 35.61 -46.05
C LYS A 596 -15.26 35.81 -47.37
N ILE A 597 -15.97 35.81 -48.49
CA ILE A 597 -15.48 36.10 -49.85
C ILE A 597 -15.80 37.56 -50.14
#